data_AF-A0A559IGJ5-F1
#
_entry.id   AF-A0A559IGJ5-F1
#
_cell.length_a   1.000
_cell.length_b   1.000
_cell.length_c   1.000
_cell.angle_alpha   90.00
_cell.angle_beta   90.00
_cell.angle_gamma   90.00
#
_symmetry.space_group_name_H-M   'P 1'
#
loop_
_entity.id
_entity.type
_entity.pdbx_description
1 polymer ?
#
loop_
_entity_poly.entity_id
_entity_poly.type
_entity_poly.pdbx_seq_one_letter_code
_entity_poly.pdbx_strand_id
1 'polypeptide(L)'
;MNKKYRIGLASGILLLSIGGYLLFNKGIENAPPEPSNQEQKEIATEPPNKIDEKEVKPTQAKIKHVEPIKYMIKDKRFESAPIAPSYISDTILAFEYDISEAENVGTSAIAVMNRSEKKSFQVVYTAKKNKIINALVGVKNELFWVEYDRSVDEEWNWEVKSLHLKTNKVIRIEGGALLPDLEPPVLRMSGGIVTWIRKSVHNKVITSSAIAYDPSKKETKIIAETTLDETMKKRDGIFMIIQRPIQGGMLIQQSTFNPKIEKNEGKSIQVAFYPYDKSKAPELMQEDADRVIDFTANDKWFVWTTFGKLYAADRSTREIKHIIEGPDPELTLDTPFIYNDLVYYRYSMYQIYCLDLVSGTVTEYSPDRLITSKLFNSDGYLGFSYSGARDTSGEYEMNVIKVDE
;
A
#
# COMPACT_ATOMS: atom_id res chain seq x y z
N MET A 1 -46.58 -15.56 18.11
CA MET A 1 -46.05 -16.79 17.46
C MET A 1 -45.98 -16.51 15.97
N ASN A 2 -44.89 -16.62 15.22
CA ASN A 2 -43.58 -17.21 15.42
C ASN A 2 -42.56 -16.46 14.55
N LYS A 3 -41.36 -16.23 15.10
CA LYS A 3 -40.15 -15.73 14.41
C LYS A 3 -39.62 -16.79 13.42
N LYS A 4 -39.10 -16.34 12.26
CA LYS A 4 -37.93 -16.93 11.54
C LYS A 4 -37.28 -15.77 10.76
N TYR A 5 -36.24 -15.12 11.27
CA TYR A 5 -34.82 -15.42 11.01
C TYR A 5 -34.54 -15.97 9.61
N ARG A 6 -34.04 -15.10 8.73
CA ARG A 6 -33.02 -15.47 7.75
C ARG A 6 -31.91 -14.42 7.81
N ILE A 7 -30.72 -14.97 8.02
CA ILE A 7 -29.44 -14.33 8.28
C ILE A 7 -28.93 -13.77 6.96
N GLY A 8 -28.74 -12.46 6.89
CA GLY A 8 -27.96 -11.83 5.83
C GLY A 8 -26.49 -11.92 6.20
N LEU A 9 -25.71 -12.65 5.40
CA LEU A 9 -24.25 -12.55 5.38
C LEU A 9 -23.91 -11.12 4.92
N ALA A 10 -23.53 -10.25 5.86
CA ALA A 10 -22.86 -8.99 5.54
C ALA A 10 -21.35 -9.28 5.53
N SER A 11 -20.84 -9.66 4.37
CA SER A 11 -19.42 -9.83 4.13
C SER A 11 -18.81 -8.44 3.89
N GLY A 12 -18.00 -7.98 4.85
CA GLY A 12 -17.20 -6.78 4.68
C GLY A 12 -16.25 -6.93 3.49
N ILE A 13 -16.46 -6.12 2.46
CA ILE A 13 -15.52 -5.94 1.36
C ILE A 13 -14.42 -5.02 1.90
N LEU A 14 -13.41 -5.64 2.50
CA LEU A 14 -12.10 -5.02 2.69
C LEU A 14 -11.47 -4.92 1.29
N LEU A 15 -11.19 -3.71 0.81
CA LEU A 15 -10.47 -3.49 -0.45
C LEU A 15 -9.06 -4.06 -0.31
N LEU A 16 -8.93 -5.33 -0.69
CA LEU A 16 -7.69 -6.02 -1.00
C LEU A 16 -7.16 -5.45 -2.32
N SER A 17 -6.15 -4.59 -2.25
CA SER A 17 -5.25 -4.33 -3.38
C SER A 17 -4.12 -5.37 -3.44
N ILE A 18 -4.50 -6.65 -3.40
CA ILE A 18 -3.69 -7.80 -3.83
C ILE A 18 -4.67 -8.76 -4.50
N GLY A 19 -4.79 -8.71 -5.82
CA GLY A 19 -5.78 -9.54 -6.51
C GLY A 19 -5.89 -9.32 -8.01
N GLY A 20 -4.78 -9.18 -8.71
CA GLY A 20 -4.77 -9.09 -10.17
C GLY A 20 -3.67 -9.94 -10.76
N TYR A 21 -3.84 -11.27 -10.80
CA TYR A 21 -3.39 -12.17 -11.89
C TYR A 21 -3.58 -13.65 -11.51
N LEU A 22 -4.79 -14.18 -11.62
CA LEU A 22 -5.04 -15.61 -11.86
C LEU A 22 -6.52 -15.70 -12.25
N LEU A 23 -6.83 -15.71 -13.55
CA LEU A 23 -8.04 -16.29 -14.17
C LEU A 23 -8.04 -15.98 -15.68
N PHE A 24 -7.29 -16.75 -16.46
CA PHE A 24 -7.55 -16.94 -17.90
C PHE A 24 -7.32 -18.42 -18.22
N ASN A 25 -8.39 -19.21 -18.18
CA ASN A 25 -8.58 -20.36 -19.06
C ASN A 25 -9.98 -20.95 -18.85
N LYS A 26 -10.94 -20.58 -19.70
CA LYS A 26 -12.09 -21.42 -20.02
C LYS A 26 -12.38 -21.30 -21.50
N GLY A 27 -12.17 -22.40 -22.21
CA GLY A 27 -12.50 -22.55 -23.61
C GLY A 27 -11.50 -23.42 -24.33
N ILE A 28 -11.57 -24.74 -24.13
CA ILE A 28 -11.43 -25.81 -25.13
C ILE A 28 -11.76 -27.11 -24.40
N GLU A 29 -12.87 -27.74 -24.78
CA GLU A 29 -13.18 -29.13 -24.46
C GLU A 29 -12.10 -30.03 -25.08
N ASN A 30 -11.58 -31.01 -24.33
CA ASN A 30 -11.19 -32.34 -24.81
C ASN A 30 -10.73 -33.23 -23.62
N ALA A 31 -11.34 -34.42 -23.55
CA ALA A 31 -11.09 -35.66 -22.79
C ALA A 31 -10.14 -35.68 -21.55
N PRO A 32 -10.50 -36.42 -20.48
CA PRO A 32 -9.64 -36.59 -19.31
C PRO A 32 -8.43 -37.50 -19.63
N PRO A 33 -7.19 -37.13 -19.28
CA PRO A 33 -6.07 -38.06 -19.36
C PRO A 33 -6.00 -38.95 -18.10
N GLU A 34 -5.75 -40.23 -18.33
CA GLU A 34 -5.46 -41.25 -17.32
C GLU A 34 -4.15 -40.94 -16.56
N PRO A 35 -4.01 -41.42 -15.29
CA PRO A 35 -2.85 -41.11 -14.46
C PRO A 35 -1.61 -41.90 -14.90
N SER A 36 -0.62 -41.19 -15.42
CA SER A 36 0.73 -41.72 -15.65
C SER A 36 1.57 -41.58 -14.39
N ASN A 37 1.76 -42.70 -13.69
CA ASN A 37 2.81 -42.88 -12.68
C ASN A 37 4.20 -42.70 -13.30
N GLN A 38 4.90 -41.61 -12.98
CA GLN A 38 6.36 -41.56 -13.03
C GLN A 38 6.90 -40.82 -11.81
N GLU A 39 7.67 -41.55 -11.00
CA GLU A 39 8.46 -41.04 -9.88
C GLU A 39 9.42 -39.94 -10.38
N GLN A 40 9.28 -38.72 -9.86
CA GLN A 40 10.31 -37.69 -9.98
C GLN A 40 11.39 -37.94 -8.95
N LYS A 41 12.60 -38.28 -9.44
CA LYS A 41 13.83 -38.21 -8.65
C LYS A 41 14.12 -36.75 -8.32
N GLU A 42 14.23 -36.43 -7.03
CA GLU A 42 14.79 -35.19 -6.53
C GLU A 42 16.20 -34.99 -7.11
N ILE A 43 16.37 -33.90 -7.86
CA ILE A 43 17.70 -33.33 -8.15
C ILE A 43 17.89 -32.24 -7.10
N ALA A 44 18.74 -32.53 -6.11
CA ALA A 44 19.17 -31.56 -5.12
C ALA A 44 19.96 -30.44 -5.83
N THR A 45 19.37 -29.25 -5.89
CA THR A 45 20.12 -28.01 -6.16
C THR A 45 20.58 -27.44 -4.83
N GLU A 46 21.89 -27.43 -4.60
CA GLU A 46 22.51 -26.73 -3.48
C GLU A 46 22.13 -25.23 -3.52
N PRO A 47 21.70 -24.63 -2.39
CA PRO A 47 21.39 -23.21 -2.34
C PRO A 47 22.68 -22.37 -2.37
N PRO A 48 22.69 -21.23 -3.07
CA PRO A 48 23.82 -20.32 -3.06
C PRO A 48 23.88 -19.57 -1.72
N ASN A 49 25.10 -19.53 -1.17
CA ASN A 49 25.57 -18.74 -0.02
C ASN A 49 25.03 -19.12 1.37
N LYS A 50 25.97 -19.54 2.21
CA LYS A 50 25.82 -19.69 3.67
C LYS A 50 25.29 -18.38 4.26
N ILE A 51 24.05 -18.44 4.71
CA ILE A 51 23.45 -17.49 5.63
C ILE A 51 24.06 -17.78 7.00
N ASP A 52 24.77 -16.82 7.60
CA ASP A 52 25.04 -16.86 9.04
C ASP A 52 23.69 -16.58 9.75
N GLU A 53 22.87 -17.62 9.89
CA GLU A 53 21.61 -17.58 10.62
C GLU A 53 21.90 -17.38 12.11
N LYS A 54 22.06 -16.12 12.52
CA LYS A 54 21.85 -15.76 13.92
C LYS A 54 20.35 -15.65 14.14
N GLU A 55 19.75 -16.77 14.50
CA GLU A 55 18.41 -16.81 15.08
C GLU A 55 18.44 -16.03 16.41
N VAL A 56 18.07 -14.76 16.37
CA VAL A 56 18.01 -13.91 17.57
C VAL A 56 16.64 -14.14 18.22
N LYS A 57 16.64 -14.85 19.35
CA LYS A 57 15.43 -14.99 20.17
C LYS A 57 15.06 -13.63 20.80
N PRO A 58 13.77 -13.26 20.85
CA PRO A 58 13.33 -11.97 21.36
C PRO A 58 13.81 -11.75 22.80
N THR A 59 14.61 -10.71 23.03
CA THR A 59 14.98 -10.29 24.38
C THR A 59 14.00 -9.19 24.81
N GLN A 60 13.37 -9.31 25.98
CA GLN A 60 12.40 -8.34 26.50
C GLN A 60 13.05 -7.03 26.98
N ALA A 61 13.89 -6.39 26.16
CA ALA A 61 14.28 -5.01 26.39
C ALA A 61 13.05 -4.13 26.15
N LYS A 62 12.60 -3.40 27.17
CA LYS A 62 11.47 -2.46 27.03
C LYS A 62 11.90 -1.30 26.15
N ILE A 63 11.56 -1.38 24.86
CA ILE A 63 11.56 -0.21 23.98
C ILE A 63 10.61 0.82 24.62
N LYS A 64 11.06 2.05 24.83
CA LYS A 64 10.21 3.12 25.40
C LYS A 64 9.16 3.47 24.34
N HIS A 65 7.97 2.89 24.46
CA HIS A 65 6.86 3.16 23.57
C HIS A 65 6.27 4.55 23.83
N VAL A 66 6.02 5.29 22.77
CA VAL A 66 5.20 6.51 22.81
C VAL A 66 3.75 6.07 22.76
N GLU A 67 2.99 6.25 23.83
CA GLU A 67 1.56 5.90 23.85
C GLU A 67 0.80 6.67 22.75
N PRO A 68 -0.04 6.01 21.94
CA PRO A 68 -0.78 6.68 20.90
C PRO A 68 -1.84 7.63 21.49
N ILE A 69 -1.99 8.79 20.86
CA ILE A 69 -3.09 9.71 21.12
C ILE A 69 -4.34 9.15 20.43
N LYS A 70 -5.39 8.94 21.22
CA LYS A 70 -6.65 8.34 20.76
C LYS A 70 -7.69 9.39 20.43
N TYR A 71 -8.36 9.19 19.31
CA TYR A 71 -9.49 9.98 18.83
C TYR A 71 -10.68 9.07 18.58
N MET A 72 -11.80 9.35 19.24
CA MET A 72 -13.03 8.58 19.10
C MET A 72 -13.99 9.35 18.23
N ILE A 73 -14.31 8.80 17.06
CA ILE A 73 -15.26 9.39 16.12
C ILE A 73 -16.46 8.47 16.02
N LYS A 74 -17.66 9.05 16.13
CA LYS A 74 -18.93 8.33 15.99
C LYS A 74 -19.88 9.05 15.05
N ASP A 75 -20.26 8.39 13.97
CA ASP A 75 -21.22 8.91 13.00
C ASP A 75 -21.95 7.76 12.29
N LYS A 76 -23.24 7.95 11.98
CA LYS A 76 -24.05 6.96 11.26
C LYS A 76 -23.47 6.58 9.90
N ARG A 77 -22.75 7.52 9.26
CA ARG A 77 -22.07 7.27 7.97
C ARG A 77 -21.03 6.16 8.07
N PHE A 78 -20.44 5.96 9.25
CA PHE A 78 -19.37 4.99 9.45
C PHE A 78 -19.90 3.61 9.86
N GLU A 79 -21.22 3.45 10.00
CA GLU A 79 -21.83 2.12 10.21
C GLU A 79 -21.58 1.20 9.01
N SER A 80 -21.41 1.77 7.81
CA SER A 80 -21.13 1.05 6.56
C SER A 80 -19.85 1.48 5.84
N ALA A 81 -19.13 2.48 6.37
CA ALA A 81 -17.92 3.02 5.75
C ALA A 81 -16.75 3.01 6.75
N PRO A 82 -15.78 2.09 6.61
CA PRO A 82 -14.61 2.08 7.47
C PRO A 82 -13.74 3.31 7.24
N ILE A 83 -13.20 3.85 8.33
CA ILE A 83 -12.33 5.03 8.31
C ILE A 83 -11.00 4.75 8.99
N ALA A 84 -9.94 5.35 8.45
CA ALA A 84 -8.60 5.33 9.00
C ALA A 84 -7.91 6.66 8.70
N PRO A 85 -6.88 7.07 9.46
CA PRO A 85 -6.14 8.28 9.15
C PRO A 85 -5.43 8.20 7.79
N SER A 86 -5.56 9.26 6.99
CA SER A 86 -4.87 9.43 5.68
C SER A 86 -4.05 10.72 5.60
N TYR A 87 -4.11 11.58 6.60
CA TYR A 87 -3.15 12.68 6.81
C TYR A 87 -3.17 13.12 8.26
N ILE A 88 -2.00 13.38 8.83
CA ILE A 88 -1.84 13.85 10.20
C ILE A 88 -0.84 15.01 10.20
N SER A 89 -1.22 16.11 10.85
CA SER A 89 -0.33 17.22 11.22
C SER A 89 -0.50 17.54 12.70
N ASP A 90 0.24 18.50 13.25
CA ASP A 90 0.05 18.98 14.62
C ASP A 90 -1.40 19.37 14.94
N THR A 91 -2.13 19.90 13.94
CA THR A 91 -3.45 20.52 14.16
C THR A 91 -4.61 19.71 13.60
N ILE A 92 -4.41 18.89 12.57
CA ILE A 92 -5.50 18.18 11.91
C ILE A 92 -5.23 16.70 11.68
N LEU A 93 -6.31 15.94 11.59
CA LEU A 93 -6.36 14.59 11.08
C LEU A 93 -7.35 14.57 9.91
N ALA A 94 -6.94 14.09 8.74
CA ALA A 94 -7.84 13.89 7.60
C ALA A 94 -8.01 12.40 7.27
N PHE A 95 -9.17 12.06 6.72
CA PHE A 95 -9.52 10.72 6.27
C PHE A 95 -10.55 10.78 5.14
N GLU A 96 -10.51 9.83 4.21
CA GLU A 96 -11.60 9.58 3.28
C GLU A 96 -12.56 8.50 3.79
N TYR A 97 -13.78 8.51 3.28
CA TYR A 97 -14.74 7.45 3.49
C TYR A 97 -15.63 7.28 2.26
N ASP A 98 -16.15 6.07 2.07
CA ASP A 98 -17.01 5.72 0.95
C ASP A 98 -18.27 4.99 1.42
N ILE A 99 -19.44 5.57 1.16
CA ILE A 99 -20.73 5.00 1.50
C ILE A 99 -21.34 4.41 0.22
N SER A 100 -20.84 3.26 -0.20
CA SER A 100 -21.24 2.60 -1.47
C SER A 100 -22.60 1.89 -1.38
N GLU A 101 -23.01 1.44 -0.20
CA GLU A 101 -24.23 0.65 0.02
C GLU A 101 -25.50 1.47 0.32
N ALA A 102 -25.39 2.81 0.45
CA ALA A 102 -26.56 3.67 0.65
C ALA A 102 -27.24 3.96 -0.69
N GLU A 103 -28.26 3.16 -1.01
CA GLU A 103 -29.29 3.39 -2.05
C GLU A 103 -28.80 4.15 -3.31
N ASN A 104 -28.14 3.42 -4.20
CA ASN A 104 -27.94 3.70 -5.64
C ASN A 104 -27.13 4.93 -6.06
N VAL A 105 -26.47 5.65 -5.14
CA VAL A 105 -25.52 6.73 -5.50
C VAL A 105 -24.39 6.78 -4.47
N GLY A 106 -23.49 5.79 -4.51
CA GLY A 106 -22.40 5.70 -3.54
C GLY A 106 -21.66 7.05 -3.38
N THR A 107 -21.57 7.53 -2.14
CA THR A 107 -20.98 8.85 -1.83
C THR A 107 -19.59 8.68 -1.25
N SER A 108 -18.59 9.26 -1.92
CA SER A 108 -17.21 9.32 -1.44
C SER A 108 -16.87 10.74 -0.98
N ALA A 109 -16.22 10.89 0.17
CA ALA A 109 -15.94 12.20 0.75
C ALA A 109 -14.62 12.23 1.55
N ILE A 110 -14.08 13.44 1.73
CA ILE A 110 -12.93 13.73 2.60
C ILE A 110 -13.41 14.52 3.80
N ALA A 111 -13.06 14.04 4.98
CA ALA A 111 -13.31 14.70 6.25
C ALA A 111 -11.99 15.13 6.91
N VAL A 112 -12.06 16.21 7.69
CA VAL A 112 -10.98 16.65 8.57
C VAL A 112 -11.50 16.87 9.98
N MET A 113 -10.69 16.50 10.96
CA MET A 113 -10.91 16.73 12.38
C MET A 113 -9.81 17.65 12.89
N ASN A 114 -10.19 18.64 13.70
CA ASN A 114 -9.23 19.38 14.50
C ASN A 114 -8.76 18.48 15.65
N ARG A 115 -7.45 18.26 15.78
CA ARG A 115 -6.86 17.38 16.80
C ARG A 115 -7.06 17.87 18.23
N SER A 116 -7.40 19.14 18.46
CA SER A 116 -7.85 19.60 19.79
C SER A 116 -9.30 19.21 20.08
N GLU A 117 -10.12 19.02 19.05
CA GLU A 117 -11.55 18.70 19.15
C GLU A 117 -11.75 17.21 18.89
N LYS A 118 -11.47 16.39 19.90
CA LYS A 118 -11.31 14.93 19.81
C LYS A 118 -12.55 14.11 19.38
N LYS A 119 -13.64 14.74 18.93
CA LYS A 119 -14.94 14.10 18.64
C LYS A 119 -15.69 14.64 17.42
N SER A 120 -15.26 15.77 16.85
CA SER A 120 -15.96 16.43 15.73
C SER A 120 -15.10 16.39 14.48
N PHE A 121 -15.76 16.25 13.33
CA PHE A 121 -15.12 16.40 12.03
C PHE A 121 -16.02 17.22 11.12
N GLN A 122 -15.41 17.80 10.09
CA GLN A 122 -16.09 18.51 9.02
C GLN A 122 -15.77 17.82 7.68
N VAL A 123 -16.78 17.67 6.83
CA VAL A 123 -16.58 17.24 5.45
C VAL A 123 -16.10 18.44 4.66
N VAL A 124 -14.92 18.32 4.05
CA VAL A 124 -14.28 19.41 3.29
C VAL A 124 -14.41 19.21 1.78
N TYR A 125 -14.71 18.00 1.34
CA TYR A 125 -14.94 17.67 -0.06
C TYR A 125 -15.86 16.46 -0.18
N THR A 126 -16.75 16.49 -1.17
CA THR A 126 -17.59 15.36 -1.57
C THR A 126 -17.41 15.16 -3.07
N ALA A 127 -17.10 13.92 -3.47
CA ALA A 127 -16.96 13.57 -4.88
C ALA A 127 -18.28 13.78 -5.63
N LYS A 128 -18.19 14.00 -6.94
CA LYS A 128 -19.38 13.98 -7.79
C LYS A 128 -20.03 12.59 -7.79
N LYS A 129 -21.30 12.53 -8.18
CA LYS A 129 -22.02 11.28 -8.40
C LYS A 129 -21.18 10.32 -9.27
N ASN A 130 -21.17 9.04 -8.89
CA ASN A 130 -20.44 7.96 -9.55
C ASN A 130 -18.91 8.12 -9.60
N LYS A 131 -18.35 8.97 -8.72
CA LYS A 131 -16.90 9.04 -8.50
C LYS A 131 -16.55 8.46 -7.13
N ILE A 132 -15.34 7.90 -7.03
CA ILE A 132 -14.74 7.42 -5.79
C ILE A 132 -13.43 8.18 -5.53
N ILE A 133 -13.17 8.49 -4.27
CA ILE A 133 -11.91 9.06 -3.78
C ILE A 133 -11.06 7.92 -3.24
N ASN A 134 -9.78 7.94 -3.57
CA ASN A 134 -8.81 6.98 -3.06
C ASN A 134 -7.44 7.65 -2.93
N ALA A 135 -6.57 7.01 -2.15
CA ALA A 135 -5.19 7.40 -1.91
C ALA A 135 -5.06 8.86 -1.46
N LEU A 136 -5.86 9.26 -0.46
CA LEU A 136 -5.69 10.56 0.17
C LEU A 136 -4.32 10.63 0.86
N VAL A 137 -3.60 11.72 0.60
CA VAL A 137 -2.38 12.10 1.29
C VAL A 137 -2.41 13.60 1.57
N GLY A 138 -1.54 14.10 2.44
CA GLY A 138 -1.44 15.53 2.71
C GLY A 138 -0.01 16.01 2.83
N VAL A 139 0.21 17.27 2.44
CA VAL A 139 1.47 17.98 2.62
C VAL A 139 1.14 19.38 3.13
N LYS A 140 1.57 19.68 4.36
CA LYS A 140 1.33 20.96 5.04
C LYS A 140 -0.16 21.35 5.06
N ASN A 141 -0.55 22.34 4.25
CA ASN A 141 -1.91 22.89 4.22
C ASN A 141 -2.73 22.39 3.01
N GLU A 142 -2.26 21.36 2.31
CA GLU A 142 -2.92 20.83 1.13
C GLU A 142 -3.14 19.31 1.27
N LEU A 143 -4.32 18.87 0.84
CA LEU A 143 -4.67 17.45 0.68
C LEU A 143 -4.64 17.10 -0.80
N PHE A 144 -4.25 15.87 -1.12
CA PHE A 144 -4.17 15.33 -2.48
C PHE A 144 -4.83 13.97 -2.54
N TRP A 145 -5.57 13.69 -3.61
CA TRP A 145 -6.21 12.39 -3.79
C TRP A 145 -6.37 12.07 -5.28
N VAL A 146 -6.66 10.81 -5.56
CA VAL A 146 -7.10 10.36 -6.88
C VAL A 146 -8.61 10.19 -6.84
N GLU A 147 -9.30 10.78 -7.81
CA GLU A 147 -10.72 10.60 -8.03
C GLU A 147 -10.94 9.90 -9.36
N TYR A 148 -11.69 8.79 -9.36
CA TYR A 148 -11.98 8.03 -10.57
C TYR A 148 -13.45 7.61 -10.63
N ASP A 149 -13.91 7.16 -11.81
CA ASP A 149 -15.26 6.60 -11.97
C ASP A 149 -15.50 5.45 -10.99
N ARG A 150 -16.76 5.13 -10.64
CA ARG A 150 -17.10 3.99 -9.78
C ARG A 150 -17.42 2.74 -10.60
N SER A 151 -18.04 2.94 -11.76
CA SER A 151 -18.38 1.90 -12.73
C SER A 151 -17.64 2.18 -14.02
N VAL A 152 -17.15 1.13 -14.66
CA VAL A 152 -16.47 1.23 -15.96
C VAL A 152 -17.20 0.40 -16.96
N ASP A 153 -17.55 1.05 -18.07
CA ASP A 153 -18.00 0.37 -19.28
C ASP A 153 -16.80 0.10 -20.20
N GLU A 154 -15.94 1.10 -20.44
CA GLU A 154 -14.79 0.99 -21.35
C GLU A 154 -13.46 1.50 -20.76
N GLU A 155 -13.45 2.64 -20.06
CA GLU A 155 -12.24 3.23 -19.47
C GLU A 155 -12.51 3.85 -18.08
N TRP A 156 -11.54 3.76 -17.17
CA TRP A 156 -11.53 4.53 -15.92
C TRP A 156 -11.04 5.95 -16.19
N ASN A 157 -11.90 6.97 -16.10
CA ASN A 157 -11.43 8.35 -16.07
C ASN A 157 -10.98 8.71 -14.66
N TRP A 158 -9.72 9.08 -14.51
CA TRP A 158 -9.11 9.44 -13.25
C TRP A 158 -8.54 10.85 -13.27
N GLU A 159 -8.54 11.51 -12.11
CA GLU A 159 -7.95 12.82 -11.89
C GLU A 159 -7.16 12.82 -10.59
N VAL A 160 -5.96 13.40 -10.61
CA VAL A 160 -5.24 13.78 -9.39
C VAL A 160 -5.70 15.17 -9.02
N LYS A 161 -6.22 15.34 -7.81
CA LYS A 161 -6.76 16.60 -7.29
C LYS A 161 -6.03 17.03 -6.03
N SER A 162 -6.12 18.33 -5.74
CA SER A 162 -5.67 18.95 -4.51
C SER A 162 -6.75 19.83 -3.90
N LEU A 163 -6.73 19.99 -2.58
CA LEU A 163 -7.57 20.89 -1.80
C LEU A 163 -6.69 21.70 -0.85
N HIS A 164 -6.75 23.03 -0.96
CA HIS A 164 -6.11 23.91 0.02
C HIS A 164 -7.00 24.12 1.24
N LEU A 165 -6.57 23.62 2.40
CA LEU A 165 -7.38 23.48 3.62
C LEU A 165 -7.93 24.80 4.18
N LYS A 166 -7.24 25.93 3.94
CA LYS A 166 -7.72 27.24 4.43
C LYS A 166 -8.74 27.90 3.51
N THR A 167 -8.68 27.63 2.22
CA THR A 167 -9.50 28.32 1.22
C THR A 167 -10.58 27.42 0.64
N ASN A 168 -10.54 26.12 0.95
CA ASN A 168 -11.35 25.07 0.35
C ASN A 168 -11.30 25.06 -1.19
N LYS A 169 -10.23 25.61 -1.77
CA LYS A 169 -10.05 25.66 -3.22
C LYS A 169 -9.55 24.30 -3.70
N VAL A 170 -10.33 23.67 -4.57
CA VAL A 170 -9.95 22.43 -5.26
C VAL A 170 -9.28 22.76 -6.59
N ILE A 171 -8.18 22.08 -6.91
CA ILE A 171 -7.45 22.20 -8.18
C ILE A 171 -7.17 20.82 -8.73
N ARG A 172 -7.44 20.62 -10.03
CA ARG A 172 -6.98 19.43 -10.78
C ARG A 172 -5.50 19.61 -11.14
N ILE A 173 -4.69 18.61 -10.79
CA ILE A 173 -3.24 18.57 -11.09
C ILE A 173 -3.01 17.82 -12.41
N GLU A 174 -3.61 16.64 -12.52
CA GLU A 174 -3.48 15.76 -13.70
C GLU A 174 -4.78 14.99 -13.89
N GLY A 175 -4.98 14.40 -15.06
CA GLY A 175 -5.93 13.31 -15.22
C GLY A 175 -5.72 12.58 -16.53
N GLY A 176 -6.37 11.44 -16.67
CA GLY A 176 -6.28 10.59 -17.85
C GLY A 176 -7.37 9.54 -17.86
N ALA A 177 -7.26 8.60 -18.79
CA ALA A 177 -8.10 7.43 -18.92
C ALA A 177 -7.23 6.17 -18.93
N LEU A 178 -7.76 5.08 -18.39
CA LEU A 178 -7.09 3.77 -18.34
C LEU A 178 -8.06 2.68 -18.76
N LEU A 179 -7.53 1.66 -19.43
CA LEU A 179 -8.27 0.44 -19.68
C LEU A 179 -8.67 -0.24 -18.35
N PRO A 180 -9.77 -1.02 -18.31
CA PRO A 180 -10.32 -1.54 -17.06
C PRO A 180 -9.39 -2.52 -16.31
N ASP A 181 -8.42 -3.10 -17.02
CA ASP A 181 -7.40 -4.01 -16.51
C ASP A 181 -6.19 -3.29 -15.89
N LEU A 182 -6.13 -1.97 -15.99
CA LEU A 182 -5.13 -1.14 -15.34
C LEU A 182 -5.74 -0.35 -14.18
N GLU A 183 -5.07 -0.41 -13.03
CA GLU A 183 -5.51 0.31 -11.85
C GLU A 183 -5.23 1.82 -11.97
N PRO A 184 -6.15 2.68 -11.50
CA PRO A 184 -5.89 4.11 -11.32
C PRO A 184 -4.64 4.37 -10.46
N PRO A 185 -4.01 5.55 -10.58
CA PRO A 185 -2.84 5.89 -9.77
C PRO A 185 -3.13 5.81 -8.26
N VAL A 186 -2.12 5.36 -7.50
CA VAL A 186 -2.14 5.40 -6.03
C VAL A 186 -1.11 6.42 -5.57
N LEU A 187 -1.58 7.46 -4.88
CA LEU A 187 -0.71 8.48 -4.30
C LEU A 187 -0.02 7.93 -3.05
N ARG A 188 1.24 8.33 -2.87
CA ARG A 188 1.95 8.24 -1.59
C ARG A 188 2.75 9.50 -1.38
N MET A 189 3.28 9.68 -0.19
CA MET A 189 4.10 10.85 0.14
C MET A 189 5.30 10.49 1.01
N SER A 190 6.40 11.22 0.82
CA SER A 190 7.54 11.24 1.74
C SER A 190 8.26 12.58 1.62
N GLY A 191 8.62 13.19 2.75
CA GLY A 191 9.41 14.43 2.78
C GLY A 191 8.76 15.58 1.99
N GLY A 192 7.43 15.72 2.11
CA GLY A 192 6.65 16.73 1.39
C GLY A 192 6.52 16.54 -0.13
N ILE A 193 6.99 15.43 -0.71
CA ILE A 193 6.80 15.09 -2.13
C ILE A 193 5.67 14.09 -2.26
N VAL A 194 4.75 14.35 -3.19
CA VAL A 194 3.65 13.43 -3.54
C VAL A 194 4.05 12.65 -4.80
N THR A 195 3.89 11.33 -4.78
CA THR A 195 4.32 10.46 -5.88
C THR A 195 3.23 9.51 -6.34
N TRP A 196 3.26 9.14 -7.61
CA TRP A 196 2.40 8.11 -8.20
C TRP A 196 3.05 7.48 -9.44
N ILE A 197 2.49 6.36 -9.90
CA ILE A 197 2.81 5.79 -11.21
C ILE A 197 1.67 6.12 -12.14
N ARG A 198 1.96 6.84 -13.22
CA ARG A 198 1.04 7.05 -14.33
C ARG A 198 1.23 5.93 -15.35
N LYS A 199 0.13 5.40 -15.87
CA LYS A 199 0.14 4.42 -16.96
C LYS A 199 -0.60 4.97 -18.17
N SER A 200 -0.16 4.61 -19.36
CA SER A 200 -0.85 4.89 -20.62
C SER A 200 -0.65 3.73 -21.59
N VAL A 201 -1.65 3.44 -22.42
CA VAL A 201 -1.60 2.34 -23.38
C VAL A 201 -1.74 2.89 -24.80
N HIS A 202 -0.83 2.51 -25.68
CA HIS A 202 -0.94 2.80 -27.11
C HIS A 202 -0.53 1.56 -27.91
N ASN A 203 -1.40 1.05 -28.77
CA ASN A 203 -1.15 -0.15 -29.59
C ASN A 203 -0.57 -1.34 -28.80
N LYS A 204 -1.14 -1.65 -27.62
CA LYS A 204 -0.66 -2.70 -26.68
C LYS A 204 0.77 -2.49 -26.15
N VAL A 205 1.32 -1.28 -26.26
CA VAL A 205 2.51 -0.86 -25.54
C VAL A 205 2.05 -0.07 -24.33
N ILE A 206 2.41 -0.54 -23.14
CA ILE A 206 2.11 0.11 -21.87
C ILE A 206 3.31 0.94 -21.45
N THR A 207 3.14 2.25 -21.33
CA THR A 207 4.14 3.15 -20.76
C THR A 207 3.82 3.39 -19.29
N SER A 208 4.78 3.11 -18.40
CA SER A 208 4.72 3.44 -16.97
C SER A 208 5.66 4.61 -16.69
N SER A 209 5.11 5.74 -16.22
CA SER A 209 5.89 6.90 -15.78
C SER A 209 5.84 7.02 -14.25
N ALA A 210 7.00 7.00 -13.61
CA ALA A 210 7.17 7.29 -12.19
C ALA A 210 7.16 8.82 -11.97
N ILE A 211 6.17 9.33 -11.25
CA ILE A 211 5.94 10.78 -11.09
C ILE A 211 6.25 11.25 -9.67
N ALA A 212 6.89 12.41 -9.56
CA ALA A 212 7.05 13.17 -8.33
C ALA A 212 6.49 14.58 -8.50
N TYR A 213 5.66 15.01 -7.57
CA TYR A 213 5.07 16.34 -7.49
C TYR A 213 5.56 17.05 -6.23
N ASP A 214 6.10 18.25 -6.39
CA ASP A 214 6.50 19.14 -5.31
C ASP A 214 5.40 20.21 -5.11
N PRO A 215 4.53 20.08 -4.09
CA PRO A 215 3.46 21.05 -3.84
C PRO A 215 3.97 22.47 -3.57
N SER A 216 5.18 22.61 -3.01
CA SER A 216 5.74 23.93 -2.71
C SER A 216 6.10 24.72 -3.97
N LYS A 217 6.45 24.01 -5.05
CA LYS A 217 6.78 24.59 -6.36
C LYS A 217 5.67 24.45 -7.38
N LYS A 218 4.66 23.62 -7.09
CA LYS A 218 3.60 23.22 -8.02
C LYS A 218 4.17 22.62 -9.30
N GLU A 219 5.25 21.85 -9.17
CA GLU A 219 6.01 21.29 -10.28
C GLU A 219 5.89 19.77 -10.28
N THR A 220 5.60 19.20 -11.45
CA THR A 220 5.59 17.76 -11.69
C THR A 220 6.87 17.35 -12.42
N LYS A 221 7.53 16.29 -11.95
CA LYS A 221 8.72 15.69 -12.58
C LYS A 221 8.46 14.22 -12.87
N ILE A 222 8.74 13.81 -14.10
CA ILE A 222 8.84 12.39 -14.47
C ILE A 222 10.21 11.92 -14.03
N ILE A 223 10.29 11.01 -13.07
CA ILE A 223 11.54 10.48 -12.51
C ILE A 223 12.11 9.39 -13.41
N ALA A 224 11.24 8.50 -13.88
CA ALA A 224 11.60 7.45 -14.83
C ALA A 224 10.40 7.10 -15.70
N GLU A 225 10.67 6.52 -16.85
CA GLU A 225 9.67 6.00 -17.76
C GLU A 225 10.15 4.65 -18.30
N THR A 226 9.25 3.67 -18.31
CA THR A 226 9.50 2.34 -18.88
C THR A 226 8.35 1.94 -19.78
N THR A 227 8.62 1.04 -20.71
CA THR A 227 7.61 0.45 -21.59
C THR A 227 7.55 -1.05 -21.42
N LEU A 228 6.34 -1.61 -21.56
CA LEU A 228 6.09 -3.04 -21.75
C LEU A 228 5.40 -3.21 -23.10
N ASP A 229 6.04 -3.93 -24.01
CA ASP A 229 5.48 -4.27 -25.32
C ASP A 229 4.74 -5.61 -25.26
N GLU A 230 3.42 -5.59 -25.42
CA GLU A 230 2.56 -6.77 -25.50
C GLU A 230 2.15 -7.15 -26.93
N THR A 231 2.70 -6.48 -27.96
CA THR A 231 2.43 -6.78 -29.38
C THR A 231 3.21 -8.00 -29.87
N MET A 232 4.39 -8.24 -29.30
CA MET A 232 5.28 -9.31 -29.72
C MET A 232 4.78 -10.69 -29.24
N LYS A 233 5.23 -11.77 -29.93
CA LYS A 233 4.97 -13.16 -29.49
C LYS A 233 5.48 -13.44 -28.07
N LYS A 234 6.46 -12.67 -27.61
CA LYS A 234 7.02 -12.68 -26.25
C LYS A 234 7.03 -11.24 -25.71
N ARG A 235 6.55 -11.05 -24.48
CA ARG A 235 6.55 -9.75 -23.78
C ARG A 235 7.98 -9.25 -23.58
N ASP A 236 8.20 -7.94 -23.71
CA ASP A 236 9.50 -7.30 -23.53
C ASP A 236 9.36 -5.96 -22.79
N GLY A 237 10.27 -5.69 -21.87
CA GLY A 237 10.35 -4.44 -21.14
C GLY A 237 9.94 -4.51 -19.67
N ILE A 238 9.56 -3.37 -19.09
CA ILE A 238 9.34 -3.19 -17.65
C ILE A 238 7.98 -2.55 -17.38
N PHE A 239 7.22 -3.17 -16.47
CA PHE A 239 5.94 -2.67 -15.98
C PHE A 239 6.03 -2.31 -14.49
N MET A 240 5.81 -1.04 -14.16
CA MET A 240 5.87 -0.56 -12.77
C MET A 240 4.54 -0.80 -12.06
N ILE A 241 4.60 -1.43 -10.89
CA ILE A 241 3.42 -1.91 -10.16
C ILE A 241 3.11 -0.94 -9.02
N ILE A 242 3.97 -0.91 -8.00
CA ILE A 242 3.79 -0.12 -6.76
C ILE A 242 5.04 0.72 -6.54
N GLN A 243 4.85 2.00 -6.19
CA GLN A 243 5.92 2.89 -5.76
C GLN A 243 5.84 3.15 -4.25
N ARG A 244 6.99 3.40 -3.61
CA ARG A 244 7.16 3.81 -2.21
C ARG A 244 8.17 4.96 -2.18
N PRO A 245 7.73 6.22 -1.93
CA PRO A 245 8.64 7.34 -1.89
C PRO A 245 9.47 7.27 -0.60
N ILE A 246 10.75 7.59 -0.72
CA ILE A 246 11.67 7.67 0.41
C ILE A 246 12.50 8.95 0.26
N GLN A 247 13.34 9.28 1.24
CA GLN A 247 14.25 10.41 1.08
C GLN A 247 15.16 10.22 -0.15
N GLY A 248 15.13 11.19 -1.06
CA GLY A 248 15.99 11.24 -2.25
C GLY A 248 15.51 10.44 -3.46
N GLY A 249 14.40 9.69 -3.39
CA GLY A 249 13.90 8.92 -4.53
C GLY A 249 12.66 8.09 -4.23
N MET A 250 12.41 7.08 -5.04
CA MET A 250 11.33 6.13 -4.83
C MET A 250 11.78 4.69 -5.08
N LEU A 251 11.34 3.78 -4.22
CA LEU A 251 11.41 2.35 -4.48
C LEU A 251 10.22 1.97 -5.35
N ILE A 252 10.43 1.13 -6.36
CA ILE A 252 9.39 0.66 -7.26
C ILE A 252 9.48 -0.85 -7.38
N GLN A 253 8.39 -1.54 -7.03
CA GLN A 253 8.21 -2.95 -7.41
C GLN A 253 7.76 -2.98 -8.87
N GLN A 254 8.44 -3.78 -9.68
CA GLN A 254 8.22 -3.86 -11.11
C GLN A 254 8.36 -5.28 -11.64
N SER A 255 7.59 -5.61 -12.67
CA SER A 255 7.83 -6.80 -13.48
C SER A 255 8.79 -6.45 -14.60
N THR A 256 9.78 -7.30 -14.84
CA THR A 256 10.66 -7.22 -16.02
C THR A 256 10.46 -8.45 -16.89
N PHE A 257 10.49 -8.27 -18.21
CA PHE A 257 10.26 -9.32 -19.19
C PHE A 257 11.46 -9.40 -20.14
N ASN A 258 12.08 -10.58 -20.21
CA ASN A 258 13.17 -10.85 -21.14
C ASN A 258 12.65 -11.68 -22.33
N PRO A 259 12.66 -11.13 -23.57
CA PRO A 259 12.13 -11.82 -24.75
C PRO A 259 12.97 -13.02 -25.18
N LYS A 260 14.19 -13.19 -24.63
CA LYS A 260 15.06 -14.34 -24.95
C LYS A 260 14.64 -15.61 -24.22
N ILE A 261 13.87 -15.52 -23.14
CA ILE A 261 13.39 -16.65 -22.34
C ILE A 261 11.96 -16.99 -22.78
N GLU A 262 11.49 -18.22 -22.59
CA GLU A 262 10.12 -18.61 -22.97
C GLU A 262 9.03 -17.88 -22.15
N LYS A 263 7.78 -17.95 -22.65
CA LYS A 263 6.65 -17.20 -22.11
C LYS A 263 6.36 -17.65 -20.66
N ASN A 264 6.33 -16.67 -19.75
CA ASN A 264 6.21 -16.81 -18.27
C ASN A 264 7.47 -17.21 -17.51
N GLU A 265 8.48 -17.80 -18.16
CA GLU A 265 9.80 -18.04 -17.54
C GLU A 265 10.70 -16.80 -17.64
N GLY A 266 10.47 -15.93 -18.63
CA GLY A 266 11.20 -14.68 -18.79
C GLY A 266 10.71 -13.51 -17.93
N LYS A 267 9.75 -13.73 -17.02
CA LYS A 267 9.24 -12.70 -16.11
C LYS A 267 9.97 -12.77 -14.78
N SER A 268 10.59 -11.67 -14.34
CA SER A 268 11.02 -11.51 -12.95
C SER A 268 10.26 -10.35 -12.30
N ILE A 269 10.10 -10.41 -10.99
CA ILE A 269 9.60 -9.28 -10.19
C ILE A 269 10.76 -8.79 -9.34
N GLN A 270 10.96 -7.48 -9.28
CA GLN A 270 12.06 -6.89 -8.54
C GLN A 270 11.62 -5.59 -7.86
N VAL A 271 12.33 -5.18 -6.81
CA VAL A 271 12.25 -3.83 -6.24
C VAL A 271 13.49 -3.05 -6.65
N ALA A 272 13.31 -1.88 -7.27
CA ALA A 272 14.39 -1.00 -7.68
C ALA A 272 14.22 0.42 -7.11
N PHE A 273 15.33 1.06 -6.75
CA PHE A 273 15.39 2.44 -6.30
C PHE A 273 15.66 3.40 -7.46
N TYR A 274 14.80 4.41 -7.61
CA TYR A 274 14.87 5.45 -8.62
C TYR A 274 15.17 6.81 -7.96
N PRO A 275 16.36 7.40 -8.16
CA PRO A 275 16.71 8.68 -7.53
C PRO A 275 15.97 9.85 -8.18
N TYR A 276 15.48 10.80 -7.37
CA TYR A 276 14.72 11.95 -7.88
C TYR A 276 15.53 12.88 -8.78
N ASP A 277 16.82 13.00 -8.51
CA ASP A 277 17.74 13.87 -9.26
C ASP A 277 18.21 13.23 -10.58
N LYS A 278 17.90 11.95 -10.81
CA LYS A 278 18.36 11.15 -11.96
C LYS A 278 19.89 11.13 -12.12
N SER A 279 20.64 11.41 -11.04
CA SER A 279 22.10 11.46 -11.06
C SER A 279 22.73 10.09 -11.31
N LYS A 280 22.00 9.01 -11.00
CA LYS A 280 22.42 7.63 -11.17
C LYS A 280 21.32 6.82 -11.84
N ALA A 281 21.73 5.73 -12.49
CA ALA A 281 20.80 4.72 -12.99
C ALA A 281 19.99 4.10 -11.82
N PRO A 282 18.80 3.53 -12.09
CA PRO A 282 18.04 2.81 -11.08
C PRO A 282 18.86 1.68 -10.46
N GLU A 283 18.78 1.56 -9.14
CA GLU A 283 19.50 0.56 -8.37
C GLU A 283 18.59 -0.61 -8.01
N LEU A 284 19.00 -1.84 -8.32
CA LEU A 284 18.26 -3.03 -7.93
C LEU A 284 18.41 -3.29 -6.42
N MET A 285 17.31 -3.31 -5.69
CA MET A 285 17.28 -3.48 -4.23
C MET A 285 16.94 -4.91 -3.81
N GLN A 286 16.01 -5.56 -4.53
CA GLN A 286 15.59 -6.93 -4.28
C GLN A 286 15.29 -7.64 -5.59
N GLU A 287 15.96 -8.76 -5.81
CA GLU A 287 15.64 -9.74 -6.86
C GLU A 287 14.55 -10.70 -6.38
N ASP A 288 13.85 -11.36 -7.30
CA ASP A 288 12.80 -12.35 -7.00
C ASP A 288 11.78 -11.85 -5.96
N ALA A 289 11.29 -10.63 -6.19
CA ALA A 289 10.33 -9.94 -5.33
C ALA A 289 8.87 -10.37 -5.61
N ASP A 290 8.66 -11.60 -6.08
CA ASP A 290 7.33 -12.16 -6.38
C ASP A 290 6.51 -12.40 -5.10
N ARG A 291 7.19 -12.68 -3.99
CA ARG A 291 6.60 -12.87 -2.66
C ARG A 291 6.57 -11.60 -1.82
N VAL A 292 7.09 -10.48 -2.32
CA VAL A 292 7.12 -9.21 -1.59
C VAL A 292 5.72 -8.61 -1.54
N ILE A 293 5.21 -8.43 -0.33
CA ILE A 293 3.89 -7.84 -0.04
C ILE A 293 4.01 -6.32 0.09
N ASP A 294 5.00 -5.86 0.85
CA ASP A 294 5.25 -4.43 1.07
C ASP A 294 6.72 -4.18 1.42
N PHE A 295 7.18 -2.94 1.22
CA PHE A 295 8.58 -2.55 1.37
C PHE A 295 8.74 -1.06 1.65
N THR A 296 9.87 -0.70 2.25
CA THR A 296 10.27 0.69 2.50
C THR A 296 11.79 0.78 2.72
N ALA A 297 12.32 1.99 2.78
CA ALA A 297 13.70 2.23 3.17
C ALA A 297 13.90 3.61 3.79
N ASN A 298 14.96 3.76 4.56
CA ASN A 298 15.56 5.05 4.89
C ASN A 298 17.00 5.12 4.34
N ASP A 299 17.83 6.00 4.87
CA ASP A 299 19.25 6.14 4.51
C ASP A 299 20.09 4.89 4.84
N LYS A 300 19.75 4.18 5.92
CA LYS A 300 20.53 3.03 6.43
C LYS A 300 19.91 1.67 6.11
N TRP A 301 18.61 1.58 6.05
CA TRP A 301 17.87 0.31 6.08
C TRP A 301 16.97 0.16 4.87
N PHE A 302 16.93 -1.04 4.33
CA PHE A 302 15.91 -1.51 3.38
C PHE A 302 15.12 -2.63 4.05
N VAL A 303 13.79 -2.48 4.11
CA VAL A 303 12.90 -3.41 4.79
C VAL A 303 11.83 -3.87 3.82
N TRP A 304 11.57 -5.18 3.79
CA TRP A 304 10.47 -5.76 3.03
C TRP A 304 9.79 -6.88 3.80
N THR A 305 8.58 -7.19 3.37
CA THR A 305 7.69 -8.14 4.04
C THR A 305 7.18 -9.16 3.03
N THR A 306 6.96 -10.38 3.51
CA THR A 306 6.37 -11.50 2.78
C THR A 306 5.30 -12.16 3.65
N PHE A 307 4.71 -13.25 3.16
CA PHE A 307 3.99 -14.18 4.03
C PHE A 307 4.94 -14.66 5.15
N GLY A 308 4.48 -14.56 6.39
CA GLY A 308 5.17 -15.06 7.57
C GLY A 308 6.46 -14.35 7.96
N LYS A 309 7.01 -13.41 7.18
CA LYS A 309 8.34 -12.85 7.43
C LYS A 309 8.48 -11.36 7.13
N LEU A 310 9.35 -10.71 7.89
CA LEU A 310 9.90 -9.39 7.62
C LEU A 310 11.42 -9.49 7.58
N TYR A 311 12.02 -8.84 6.60
CA TYR A 311 13.47 -8.79 6.42
C TYR A 311 13.92 -7.34 6.56
N ALA A 312 15.05 -7.15 7.25
CA ALA A 312 15.73 -5.86 7.32
C ALA A 312 17.19 -6.03 6.89
N ALA A 313 17.59 -5.28 5.88
CA ALA A 313 18.95 -5.27 5.35
C ALA A 313 19.59 -3.91 5.50
N ASP A 314 20.91 -3.89 5.70
CA ASP A 314 21.70 -2.68 5.52
C ASP A 314 21.59 -2.25 4.06
N ARG A 315 21.14 -1.01 3.82
CA ARG A 315 20.81 -0.53 2.47
C ARG A 315 22.05 -0.43 1.58
N SER A 316 23.20 -0.10 2.15
CA SER A 316 24.43 0.17 1.41
C SER A 316 25.13 -1.11 0.95
N THR A 317 25.13 -2.12 1.81
CA THR A 317 25.80 -3.41 1.59
C THR A 317 24.83 -4.50 1.10
N ARG A 318 23.52 -4.29 1.28
CA ARG A 318 22.42 -5.24 1.03
C ARG A 318 22.48 -6.50 1.89
N GLU A 319 23.31 -6.49 2.94
CA GLU A 319 23.39 -7.60 3.88
C GLU A 319 22.14 -7.63 4.76
N ILE A 320 21.43 -8.77 4.77
CA ILE A 320 20.31 -9.00 5.68
C ILE A 320 20.84 -9.07 7.10
N LYS A 321 20.38 -8.15 7.95
CA LYS A 321 20.75 -8.10 9.37
C LYS A 321 19.74 -8.79 10.26
N HIS A 322 18.46 -8.74 9.90
CA HIS A 322 17.37 -9.34 10.67
C HIS A 322 16.36 -10.04 9.77
N ILE A 323 15.89 -11.20 10.23
CA ILE A 323 14.74 -11.92 9.69
C ILE A 323 13.80 -12.15 10.86
N ILE A 324 12.61 -11.54 10.79
CA ILE A 324 11.59 -11.67 11.82
C ILE A 324 10.49 -12.57 11.30
N GLU A 325 10.20 -13.64 12.04
CA GLU A 325 9.11 -14.54 11.72
C GLU A 325 7.83 -14.08 12.44
N GLY A 326 6.73 -14.03 11.68
CA GLY A 326 5.40 -13.80 12.22
C GLY A 326 4.90 -15.00 13.00
N PRO A 327 3.94 -14.82 13.92
CA PRO A 327 3.35 -15.92 14.68
C PRO A 327 2.71 -17.05 13.84
N ASP A 328 2.26 -16.74 12.62
CA ASP A 328 1.69 -17.69 11.67
C ASP A 328 2.34 -17.44 10.29
N PRO A 329 2.97 -18.46 9.68
CA PRO A 329 3.66 -18.32 8.40
C PRO A 329 2.71 -18.04 7.21
N GLU A 330 1.42 -18.35 7.33
CA GLU A 330 0.42 -18.14 6.28
C GLU A 330 -0.19 -16.72 6.34
N LEU A 331 0.08 -15.98 7.40
CA LEU A 331 -0.40 -14.60 7.56
C LEU A 331 0.65 -13.59 7.13
N THR A 332 0.18 -12.45 6.62
CA THR A 332 1.03 -11.42 6.03
C THR A 332 1.60 -10.51 7.11
N LEU A 333 2.83 -10.06 6.93
CA LEU A 333 3.31 -8.82 7.55
C LEU A 333 3.17 -7.72 6.49
N ASP A 334 2.73 -6.52 6.86
CA ASP A 334 2.57 -5.44 5.90
C ASP A 334 2.76 -4.04 6.49
N THR A 335 2.81 -3.04 5.60
CA THR A 335 2.97 -1.63 5.90
C THR A 335 4.16 -1.28 6.80
N PRO A 336 5.37 -1.79 6.51
CA PRO A 336 6.55 -1.42 7.27
C PRO A 336 6.79 0.09 7.16
N PHE A 337 6.98 0.73 8.30
CA PHE A 337 7.33 2.14 8.42
C PHE A 337 8.58 2.28 9.27
N ILE A 338 9.62 2.88 8.70
CA ILE A 338 10.89 3.09 9.39
C ILE A 338 10.89 4.51 9.95
N TYR A 339 11.15 4.62 11.25
CA TYR A 339 11.48 5.88 11.90
C TYR A 339 12.76 5.70 12.71
N ASN A 340 13.80 6.45 12.36
CA ASN A 340 15.16 6.23 12.86
C ASN A 340 15.56 4.75 12.68
N ASP A 341 15.84 4.05 13.77
CA ASP A 341 16.20 2.63 13.78
C ASP A 341 15.03 1.74 14.28
N LEU A 342 13.79 2.21 14.20
CA LEU A 342 12.58 1.44 14.54
C LEU A 342 11.75 1.13 13.30
N VAL A 343 11.24 -0.10 13.19
CA VAL A 343 10.25 -0.49 12.18
C VAL A 343 8.92 -0.80 12.84
N TYR A 344 7.90 -0.02 12.52
CA TYR A 344 6.52 -0.37 12.82
C TYR A 344 5.93 -1.15 11.66
N TYR A 345 5.29 -2.27 11.94
CA TYR A 345 4.65 -3.08 10.92
C TYR A 345 3.39 -3.75 11.48
N ARG A 346 2.46 -4.07 10.59
CA ARG A 346 1.22 -4.74 10.96
C ARG A 346 1.34 -6.23 10.66
N TYR A 347 0.91 -7.05 11.60
CA TYR A 347 0.74 -8.48 11.42
C TYR A 347 -0.73 -8.78 11.11
N SER A 348 -0.97 -9.35 9.93
CA SER A 348 -2.30 -9.53 9.34
C SER A 348 -3.12 -8.22 9.41
N MET A 349 -4.36 -8.30 9.86
CA MET A 349 -5.19 -7.15 10.24
C MET A 349 -5.35 -7.03 11.76
N TYR A 350 -4.50 -7.70 12.55
CA TYR A 350 -4.77 -7.91 13.97
C TYR A 350 -4.02 -6.94 14.87
N GLN A 351 -2.72 -6.81 14.65
CA GLN A 351 -1.84 -6.19 15.62
C GLN A 351 -0.68 -5.46 14.97
N ILE A 352 -0.19 -4.40 15.63
CA ILE A 352 1.03 -3.69 15.24
C ILE A 352 2.18 -4.12 16.14
N TYR A 353 3.32 -4.36 15.52
CA TYR A 353 4.58 -4.69 16.16
C TYR A 353 5.60 -3.59 15.88
N CYS A 354 6.62 -3.53 16.74
CA CYS A 354 7.77 -2.66 16.58
C CYS A 354 9.06 -3.48 16.68
N LEU A 355 9.92 -3.39 15.67
CA LEU A 355 11.27 -3.95 15.62
C LEU A 355 12.29 -2.83 15.84
N ASP A 356 13.20 -3.02 16.79
CA ASP A 356 14.43 -2.24 16.91
C ASP A 356 15.52 -2.83 16.01
N LEU A 357 15.93 -2.09 14.99
CA LEU A 357 16.90 -2.50 13.99
C LEU A 357 18.34 -2.56 14.51
N VAL A 358 18.63 -1.89 15.64
CA VAL A 358 19.95 -1.98 16.28
C VAL A 358 20.06 -3.29 17.05
N SER A 359 19.05 -3.65 17.84
CA SER A 359 19.10 -4.82 18.73
C SER A 359 18.49 -6.09 18.14
N GLY A 360 17.67 -5.97 17.08
CA GLY A 360 16.84 -7.06 16.57
C GLY A 360 15.62 -7.39 17.45
N THR A 361 15.34 -6.57 18.46
CA THR A 361 14.27 -6.82 19.43
C THR A 361 12.92 -6.49 18.84
N VAL A 362 11.98 -7.43 18.93
CA VAL A 362 10.58 -7.25 18.54
C VAL A 362 9.72 -7.07 19.79
N THR A 363 8.80 -6.10 19.72
CA THR A 363 7.83 -5.79 20.77
C THR A 363 6.44 -5.67 20.19
N GLU A 364 5.45 -6.19 20.92
CA GLU A 364 4.04 -5.90 20.64
C GLU A 364 3.78 -4.43 20.93
N TYR A 365 3.42 -3.67 19.91
CA TYR A 365 3.16 -2.24 20.05
C TYR A 365 1.71 -1.95 20.37
N SER A 366 0.81 -2.73 19.79
CA SER A 366 -0.64 -2.57 19.97
C SER A 366 -1.26 -3.82 20.56
N PRO A 367 -2.43 -3.73 21.20
CA PRO A 367 -3.20 -4.92 21.54
C PRO A 367 -3.62 -5.68 20.29
N ASP A 368 -3.82 -6.99 20.42
CA ASP A 368 -4.50 -7.83 19.44
C ASP A 368 -5.98 -7.40 19.31
N ARG A 369 -6.41 -7.14 18.09
CA ARG A 369 -7.76 -6.68 17.73
C ARG A 369 -8.25 -7.43 16.50
N LEU A 370 -9.57 -7.49 16.31
CA LEU A 370 -10.14 -8.15 15.13
C LEU A 370 -9.78 -7.44 13.81
N ILE A 371 -9.82 -6.10 13.81
CA ILE A 371 -9.49 -5.30 12.64
C ILE A 371 -8.72 -4.06 13.08
N THR A 372 -7.50 -3.97 12.59
CA THR A 372 -6.57 -2.86 12.67
C THR A 372 -6.28 -2.41 11.24
N SER A 373 -6.49 -1.12 10.94
CA SER A 373 -6.19 -0.58 9.61
C SER A 373 -4.72 -0.72 9.26
N LYS A 374 -4.40 -0.57 7.97
CA LYS A 374 -3.01 -0.39 7.54
C LYS A 374 -2.40 0.82 8.25
N LEU A 375 -1.09 0.76 8.49
CA LEU A 375 -0.34 1.89 9.00
C LEU A 375 -0.26 2.97 7.92
N PHE A 376 -0.53 4.21 8.31
CA PHE A 376 -0.37 5.38 7.47
C PHE A 376 0.63 6.36 8.08
N ASN A 377 1.51 6.91 7.27
CA ASN A 377 2.52 7.88 7.72
C ASN A 377 2.29 9.26 7.11
N SER A 378 2.49 10.29 7.94
CA SER A 378 2.66 11.69 7.54
C SER A 378 3.99 12.19 8.09
N ASP A 379 4.47 13.34 7.63
CA ASP A 379 5.68 13.97 8.18
C ASP A 379 5.56 14.07 9.72
N GLY A 380 6.34 13.25 10.44
CA GLY A 380 6.39 13.22 11.90
C GLY A 380 5.33 12.39 12.63
N TYR A 381 4.43 11.67 11.92
CA TYR A 381 3.37 10.89 12.55
C TYR A 381 3.11 9.54 11.90
N LEU A 382 2.69 8.59 12.73
CA LEU A 382 2.11 7.31 12.33
C LEU A 382 0.65 7.25 12.79
N GLY A 383 -0.24 6.75 11.93
CA GLY A 383 -1.67 6.66 12.18
C GLY A 383 -2.23 5.30 11.82
N PHE A 384 -3.24 4.87 12.58
CA PHE A 384 -4.06 3.70 12.28
C PHE A 384 -5.41 3.79 12.99
N SER A 385 -6.34 2.91 12.65
CA SER A 385 -7.62 2.79 13.35
C SER A 385 -7.93 1.37 13.76
N TYR A 386 -8.76 1.24 14.80
CA TYR A 386 -9.45 0.00 15.11
C TYR A 386 -10.90 0.09 14.66
N SER A 387 -11.41 -1.01 14.12
CA SER A 387 -12.84 -1.23 13.96
C SER A 387 -13.24 -2.52 14.66
N GLY A 388 -14.35 -2.47 15.40
CA GLY A 388 -14.96 -3.68 15.90
C GLY A 388 -15.60 -4.41 14.73
N ALA A 389 -15.13 -5.60 14.36
CA ALA A 389 -15.68 -6.39 13.24
C ALA A 389 -17.19 -6.71 13.36
N ARG A 390 -17.81 -6.39 14.49
CA ARG A 390 -19.25 -6.56 14.79
C ARG A 390 -19.91 -5.31 15.38
N ASP A 391 -19.15 -4.22 15.55
CA ASP A 391 -19.69 -2.99 16.12
C ASP A 391 -20.11 -2.07 14.98
N THR A 392 -21.35 -2.26 14.52
CA THR A 392 -21.98 -1.41 13.51
C THR A 392 -22.46 -0.09 14.12
N SER A 393 -21.92 0.37 15.25
CA SER A 393 -22.35 1.62 15.88
C SER A 393 -21.79 2.88 15.21
N GLY A 394 -20.98 2.70 14.15
CA GLY A 394 -20.33 3.79 13.44
C GLY A 394 -19.24 4.47 14.26
N GLU A 395 -18.70 3.77 15.27
CA GLU A 395 -17.66 4.25 16.17
C GLU A 395 -16.28 3.70 15.78
N TYR A 396 -15.31 4.59 15.63
CA TYR A 396 -13.93 4.25 15.26
C TYR A 396 -12.94 4.91 16.23
N GLU A 397 -11.94 4.12 16.64
CA GLU A 397 -10.80 4.59 17.41
C GLU A 397 -9.64 4.86 16.46
N MET A 398 -9.34 6.13 16.18
CA MET A 398 -8.15 6.54 15.45
C MET A 398 -7.00 6.79 16.43
N ASN A 399 -5.88 6.11 16.19
CA ASN A 399 -4.67 6.19 16.97
C ASN A 399 -3.61 6.97 16.20
N VAL A 400 -2.99 7.94 16.85
CA VAL A 400 -1.91 8.77 16.29
C VAL A 400 -0.69 8.72 17.18
N ILE A 401 0.44 8.40 16.60
CA ILE A 401 1.74 8.37 17.26
C ILE A 401 2.54 9.52 16.69
N LYS A 402 3.07 10.37 17.56
CA LYS A 402 4.10 11.33 17.16
C LYS A 402 5.42 10.59 17.15
N VAL A 403 6.05 10.54 15.99
CA VAL A 403 7.36 9.90 15.86
C VAL A 403 8.50 10.91 16.01
N ASP A 404 8.23 12.22 15.89
CA ASP A 404 9.22 13.27 16.14
C ASP A 404 9.46 13.56 17.64
N GLU A 405 10.54 12.99 18.20
CA GLU A 405 11.25 13.50 19.38
C GLU A 405 12.77 13.57 19.16
#